data_AF-A0A0Q4QPJ9-F1
#
_entry.id   AF-A0A0Q4QPJ9-F1
#
_cell.length_a   1.000
_cell.length_b   1.000
_cell.length_c   1.000
_cell.angle_alpha   90.00
_cell.angle_beta   90.00
_cell.angle_gamma   90.00
#
_symmetry.space_group_name_H-M   'P 1'
#
loop_
_entity.id
_entity.type
_entity.pdbx_description
1 polymer ?
#
loop_
_entity_poly.entity_id
_entity_poly.type
_entity_poly.pdbx_seq_one_letter_code
_entity_poly.pdbx_strand_id
1 'polypeptide(L)'
;MENLNWIDVTRYSQRNKDKINPTAWGATIGKIDIMIHRHIDYAPDVWLMSCSFIDLSKKLENKEIEAAKTEAVALVKHKIESQIADLQKQLGYF
;
A
#
# COMPACT_ATOMS: atom_id res chain seq x y z
N MET A 1 -6.65 -16.39 -4.72
CA MET A 1 -6.69 -14.91 -4.60
C MET A 1 -6.38 -14.37 -5.98
N GLU A 2 -7.22 -13.51 -6.54
CA GLU A 2 -6.83 -12.75 -7.74
C GLU A 2 -5.53 -12.00 -7.43
N ASN A 3 -4.55 -12.10 -8.33
CA ASN A 3 -3.33 -11.31 -8.21
C ASN A 3 -3.70 -9.84 -8.40
N LEU A 4 -3.51 -9.00 -7.37
CA LEU A 4 -3.61 -7.56 -7.55
C LEU A 4 -2.68 -7.14 -8.68
N ASN A 5 -3.19 -6.36 -9.63
CA ASN A 5 -2.37 -5.79 -10.68
C ASN A 5 -1.57 -4.62 -10.11
N TRP A 6 -0.31 -4.89 -9.74
CA TRP A 6 0.63 -3.88 -9.29
C TRP A 6 1.31 -3.21 -10.48
N ILE A 7 1.19 -1.89 -10.56
CA ILE A 7 1.86 -1.05 -11.56
C ILE A 7 2.98 -0.25 -10.89
N ASP A 8 4.09 -0.10 -11.61
CA ASP A 8 5.13 0.85 -11.22
C ASP A 8 4.62 2.28 -11.47
N VAL A 9 4.59 3.08 -10.40
CA VAL A 9 4.12 4.48 -10.42
C VAL A 9 5.25 5.46 -10.11
N THR A 10 6.50 4.98 -10.18
CA THR A 10 7.69 5.79 -9.96
C THR A 10 7.74 6.96 -10.94
N ARG A 11 7.87 8.18 -10.41
CA ARG A 11 8.04 9.37 -11.24
C ARG A 11 9.48 9.45 -11.75
N TYR A 12 9.73 8.83 -12.90
CA TYR A 12 11.01 8.96 -13.58
C TYR A 12 11.17 10.36 -14.17
N SER A 13 12.22 11.08 -13.79
CA SER A 13 12.71 12.19 -14.62
C SER A 13 13.18 11.62 -15.97
N GLN A 14 12.86 12.28 -17.09
CA GLN A 14 13.22 11.81 -18.46
C GLN A 14 14.68 11.37 -18.62
N ARG A 15 15.60 11.94 -17.84
CA ARG A 15 17.04 11.65 -17.87
C ARG A 15 17.46 10.32 -17.22
N ASN A 16 16.58 9.70 -16.42
CA ASN A 16 16.92 8.58 -15.53
C ASN A 16 16.01 7.34 -15.68
N LYS A 17 15.19 7.27 -16.73
CA LYS A 17 14.24 6.18 -16.96
C LYS A 17 14.87 4.78 -16.93
N ASP A 18 16.11 4.66 -17.41
CA ASP A 18 16.78 3.36 -17.56
C ASP A 18 17.73 3.01 -16.42
N LYS A 19 17.89 3.88 -15.41
CA LYS A 19 18.91 3.73 -14.35
C LYS A 19 18.34 3.61 -12.94
N ILE A 20 17.06 3.87 -12.73
CA ILE A 20 16.45 3.92 -11.41
C ILE A 20 15.59 2.69 -11.21
N ASN A 21 15.86 1.95 -10.13
CA ASN A 21 14.96 0.90 -9.65
C ASN A 21 13.62 1.53 -9.23
N PRO A 22 12.47 0.91 -9.52
CA PRO A 22 11.17 1.42 -9.09
C PRO A 22 11.14 1.77 -7.61
N THR A 23 10.77 3.00 -7.29
CA THR A 23 10.66 3.51 -5.91
C THR A 23 9.23 3.62 -5.43
N ALA A 24 8.25 3.37 -6.30
CA ALA A 24 6.83 3.38 -5.96
C ALA A 24 6.03 2.38 -6.79
N TRP A 25 5.11 1.69 -6.12
CA TRP A 25 4.18 0.73 -6.70
C TRP A 25 2.76 1.05 -6.28
N GLY A 26 1.82 0.95 -7.21
CA GLY A 26 0.40 1.17 -6.96
C GLY A 26 -0.44 -0.02 -7.40
N ALA A 27 -1.49 -0.31 -6.65
CA ALA A 27 -2.53 -1.23 -7.06
C ALA A 27 -3.90 -0.67 -6.67
N THR A 28 -4.95 -1.12 -7.34
CA THR A 28 -6.33 -0.67 -7.09
C THR A 28 -7.27 -1.85 -7.08
N ILE A 29 -8.12 -1.93 -6.05
CA ILE A 29 -9.24 -2.87 -5.98
C ILE A 29 -10.52 -2.06 -5.83
N GLY A 30 -11.33 -1.99 -6.89
CA GLY A 30 -12.50 -1.09 -6.91
C GLY A 30 -12.08 0.37 -6.71
N LYS A 31 -12.45 0.96 -5.57
CA LYS A 31 -12.08 2.34 -5.18
C LYS A 31 -10.91 2.42 -4.18
N ILE A 32 -10.42 1.27 -3.72
CA ILE A 32 -9.35 1.19 -2.71
C ILE A 32 -8.01 1.27 -3.43
N ASP A 33 -7.29 2.36 -3.21
CA ASP A 33 -5.93 2.59 -3.68
C ASP A 33 -4.91 2.05 -2.68
N ILE A 34 -3.97 1.21 -3.11
CA ILE A 34 -2.86 0.76 -2.27
C ILE A 34 -1.58 1.23 -2.95
N MET A 35 -0.85 2.12 -2.30
CA MET A 35 0.43 2.61 -2.79
C MET A 35 1.54 2.26 -1.80
N ILE A 36 2.66 1.78 -2.33
CA ILE A 36 3.87 1.51 -1.57
C ILE A 36 5.00 2.33 -2.19
N HIS A 37 5.70 3.12 -1.40
CA HIS A 37 6.75 4.00 -1.91
C HIS A 37 7.90 4.14 -0.91
N ARG A 38 9.07 4.54 -1.42
CA ARG A 38 10.20 4.99 -0.61
C ARG A 38 10.18 6.50 -0.49
N HIS A 39 10.61 7.02 0.65
CA HIS A 39 10.71 8.45 0.89
C HIS A 39 12.13 8.81 1.35
N ILE A 40 12.61 9.98 0.95
CA ILE A 40 13.99 10.43 1.20
C ILE A 40 14.32 10.59 2.69
N ASP A 41 13.31 10.93 3.49
CA ASP A 41 13.45 11.10 4.95
C ASP A 41 13.55 9.75 5.70
N TYR A 42 13.43 8.62 5.00
CA TYR A 42 13.53 7.29 5.58
C TYR A 42 14.76 6.56 5.04
N ALA A 43 15.20 5.54 5.78
CA ALA A 43 16.29 4.70 5.31
C ALA A 43 15.97 4.08 3.94
N PRO A 44 16.95 3.91 3.03
CA PRO A 44 16.69 3.52 1.64
C PRO A 44 16.00 2.17 1.44
N ASP A 45 15.99 1.33 2.47
CA ASP A 45 15.39 0.00 2.53
C ASP A 45 13.99 -0.01 3.16
N VAL A 46 13.48 1.15 3.57
CA VAL A 46 12.16 1.29 4.18
C VAL A 46 11.11 1.55 3.12
N TRP A 47 10.09 0.71 3.12
CA TRP A 47 8.85 0.95 2.39
C TRP A 47 7.81 1.60 3.28
N LEU A 48 7.11 2.58 2.71
CA LEU A 48 5.93 3.20 3.29
C LEU A 48 4.72 2.75 2.48
N MET A 49 3.61 2.48 3.15
CA MET A 49 2.33 2.28 2.51
C MET A 49 1.40 3.47 2.76
N SER A 50 0.57 3.75 1.77
CA SER A 50 -0.52 4.72 1.86
C SER A 50 -1.75 4.18 1.12
N CYS A 51 -2.92 4.35 1.71
CA CYS A 51 -4.23 4.07 1.13
C CYS A 51 -5.14 5.25 1.48
N SER A 52 -5.47 6.06 0.48
CA SER A 52 -6.21 7.31 0.67
C SER A 52 -7.68 7.03 0.99
N PHE A 53 -8.25 6.00 0.38
CA PHE A 53 -9.67 5.66 0.53
C PHE A 53 -10.09 5.35 1.98
N ILE A 54 -9.21 4.74 2.78
CA ILE A 54 -9.49 4.38 4.19
C ILE A 54 -8.61 5.14 5.19
N ASP A 55 -7.95 6.21 4.75
CA ASP A 55 -7.03 7.04 5.54
C ASP A 55 -6.01 6.19 6.34
N LEU A 56 -5.25 5.37 5.62
CA LEU A 56 -4.23 4.49 6.20
C LEU A 56 -2.86 4.83 5.62
N SER A 57 -1.95 5.28 6.47
CA SER A 57 -0.54 5.47 6.14
C SER A 57 0.33 4.81 7.20
N LYS A 58 1.27 3.95 6.80
CA LYS A 58 2.11 3.20 7.74
C LYS A 58 3.46 2.81 7.13
N LYS A 59 4.50 2.78 7.97
CA LYS A 59 5.78 2.14 7.62
C LYS A 59 5.62 0.62 7.59
N LEU A 60 6.08 -0.01 6.51
CA LEU A 60 6.12 -1.45 6.40
C LEU A 60 7.37 -2.02 7.08
N GLU A 61 7.23 -3.22 7.63
CA GLU A 61 8.31 -3.96 8.29
C GLU A 61 9.20 -4.67 7.25
N ASN A 62 8.58 -5.17 6.18
CA ASN A 62 9.28 -5.89 5.12
C ASN A 62 10.04 -4.93 4.20
N LYS A 63 11.31 -5.27 3.93
CA LYS A 63 12.22 -4.50 3.06
C LYS A 63 12.18 -4.99 1.60
N GLU A 64 11.84 -6.26 1.42
CA GLU A 64 11.68 -6.89 0.12
C GLU A 64 10.35 -6.49 -0.51
N ILE A 65 10.35 -6.13 -1.79
CA ILE A 65 9.18 -5.52 -2.44
C ILE A 65 7.95 -6.44 -2.46
N GLU A 66 8.12 -7.73 -2.77
CA GLU A 66 6.98 -8.67 -2.83
C GLU A 66 6.40 -8.96 -1.44
N ALA A 67 7.27 -9.02 -0.42
CA ALA A 67 6.84 -9.15 0.97
C ALA A 67 6.13 -7.87 1.44
N ALA A 68 6.64 -6.69 1.08
CA ALA A 68 6.03 -5.39 1.36
C ALA A 68 4.64 -5.25 0.70
N LYS A 69 4.48 -5.68 -0.56
CA LYS A 69 3.18 -5.75 -1.25
C LYS A 69 2.18 -6.61 -0.48
N THR A 70 2.60 -7.79 -0.05
CA THR A 70 1.77 -8.71 0.74
C THR A 70 1.37 -8.09 2.08
N GLU A 71 2.33 -7.48 2.79
CA GLU A 71 2.10 -6.80 4.06
C GLU A 71 1.10 -5.64 3.92
N ALA A 72 1.26 -4.78 2.89
CA ALA A 72 0.36 -3.65 2.66
C ALA A 72 -1.09 -4.11 2.42
N VAL A 73 -1.29 -5.17 1.62
CA VAL A 73 -2.62 -5.76 1.38
C VAL A 73 -3.20 -6.31 2.68
N ALA A 74 -2.40 -6.97 3.51
CA ALA A 74 -2.84 -7.49 4.81
C ALA A 74 -3.27 -6.37 5.76
N LEU A 75 -2.54 -5.25 5.81
CA LEU A 75 -2.88 -4.09 6.63
C LEU A 75 -4.19 -3.43 6.17
N VAL A 76 -4.37 -3.25 4.86
CA VAL A 76 -5.61 -2.71 4.28
C VAL A 76 -6.79 -3.62 4.58
N LYS A 77 -6.63 -4.93 4.38
CA LYS A 77 -7.66 -5.93 4.71
C LYS A 77 -8.06 -5.82 6.19
N HIS A 78 -7.09 -5.83 7.09
CA HIS A 78 -7.34 -5.76 8.53
C HIS A 78 -8.07 -4.48 8.94
N LYS A 79 -7.70 -3.33 8.35
CA LYS A 79 -8.37 -2.04 8.60
C LYS A 79 -9.83 -2.08 8.15
N ILE A 80 -10.12 -2.64 6.98
CA ILE A 80 -11.49 -2.80 6.46
C ILE A 80 -12.31 -3.73 7.37
N GLU A 81 -11.75 -4.88 7.75
CA GLU A 81 -12.42 -5.83 8.65
C GLU A 81 -12.76 -5.19 10.01
N SER A 82 -11.84 -4.38 10.56
CA SER A 82 -12.10 -3.62 11.79
C SER A 82 -13.25 -2.62 11.61
N GLN A 83 -13.28 -1.87 10.51
CA GLN A 83 -14.35 -0.90 10.23
C GLN A 83 -15.71 -1.58 10.03
N ILE A 84 -15.74 -2.74 9.37
CA ILE A 84 -16.97 -3.54 9.23
C ILE A 84 -17.46 -3.99 10.60
N ALA A 85 -16.57 -4.50 11.46
CA ALA A 85 -16.94 -4.94 12.80
C ALA A 85 -17.50 -3.78 13.66
N ASP A 86 -16.92 -2.59 13.55
CA ASP A 86 -17.42 -1.40 14.25
C ASP A 86 -18.79 -0.96 13.75
N LEU A 87 -19.03 -0.99 12.43
CA LEU A 87 -20.34 -0.70 11.84
C LEU A 87 -21.40 -1.71 12.26
N GLN A 88 -21.06 -3.01 12.31
CA GLN A 88 -21.97 -4.06 12.76
C GLN A 88 -22.42 -3.85 14.21
N LYS A 89 -21.49 -3.45 15.09
CA LYS A 89 -21.80 -3.10 16.49
C LYS A 89 -22.75 -1.90 16.57
N GLN A 90 -22.52 -0.85 15.77
CA GLN A 90 -23.39 0.34 15.75
C GLN A 90 -24.80 0.05 15.27
N LEU A 91 -24.95 -0.90 14.35
CA LEU A 91 -26.24 -1.33 13.80
C LEU A 91 -26.96 -2.38 14.68
N GLY A 92 -26.38 -2.76 15.82
CA GLY A 92 -26.97 -3.74 16.74
C GLY A 92 -26.99 -5.17 16.18
N TYR A 93 -26.11 -5.49 15.23
CA TYR A 93 -25.95 -6.86 14.74
C TYR A 93 -25.26 -7.79 15.75
N PHE A 94 -24.76 -7.25 16.88
CA PHE A 94 -24.26 -7.97 18.05
C PHE A 94 -24.49 -7.16 19.32
#